data_AF-A0A1F5Z6N4-F1
#
_entry.id   AF-A0A1F5Z6N4-F1
#
_cell.length_a   1.000
_cell.length_b   1.000
_cell.length_c   1.000
_cell.angle_alpha   90.00
_cell.angle_beta   90.00
_cell.angle_gamma   90.00
#
_symmetry.space_group_name_H-M   'P 1'
#
loop_
_entity.id
_entity.type
_entity.pdbx_description
1 polymer ?
#
loop_
_entity_poly.entity_id
_entity_poly.type
_entity_poly.pdbx_seq_one_letter_code
_entity_poly.pdbx_strand_id
1 'polypeptide(L)' 'MEKIPNYPRDIIVPAETEINTGKHEDGESFFTNQPTTLRIIGPISDNAYPVLIVENGEVGQDLFFFHQPEP' A
#
# COMPACT_ATOMS: atom_id res chain seq x y z
N MET A 1 -20.84 -12.84 5.62
CA MET A 1 -20.40 -12.56 4.24
C MET A 1 -19.57 -11.30 4.30
N GLU A 2 -18.25 -11.44 4.47
CA GLU A 2 -17.36 -10.30 4.26
C GLU A 2 -17.50 -9.87 2.80
N LYS A 3 -17.83 -8.59 2.59
CA LYS A 3 -17.89 -8.02 1.25
C LYS A 3 -16.53 -8.21 0.61
N ILE A 4 -16.49 -8.89 -0.53
CA ILE A 4 -15.30 -8.94 -1.37
C ILE A 4 -14.89 -7.48 -1.63
N PRO A 5 -13.71 -7.03 -1.19
CA PRO A 5 -13.28 -5.68 -1.48
C PRO A 5 -13.14 -5.52 -3.00
N ASN A 6 -13.86 -4.54 -3.56
CA ASN A 6 -13.70 -4.16 -4.96
C ASN A 6 -12.33 -3.50 -5.10
N TYR A 7 -11.45 -4.12 -5.88
CA TYR A 7 -10.18 -3.55 -6.31
C TYR A 7 -10.25 -3.16 -7.80
N PRO A 8 -9.53 -2.10 -8.23
CA PRO A 8 -8.66 -1.26 -7.42
C PRO A 8 -9.43 -0.24 -6.56
N ARG A 9 -8.85 0.16 -5.42
CA ARG A 9 -9.35 1.25 -4.57
C ARG A 9 -8.22 2.13 -4.06
N ASP A 10 -8.47 3.43 -3.92
CA ASP A 10 -7.49 4.37 -3.41
C ASP A 10 -7.70 4.63 -1.91
N ILE A 11 -6.60 4.73 -1.18
CA ILE A 11 -6.55 5.15 0.21
C ILE A 11 -5.52 6.27 0.36
N ILE A 12 -5.70 7.12 1.37
CA ILE A 12 -4.68 8.11 1.75
C ILE A 12 -4.08 7.65 3.06
N VAL A 13 -2.76 7.47 3.09
CA VAL A 13 -1.99 7.19 4.30
C VAL A 13 -1.34 8.48 4.79
N PRO A 14 -1.14 8.66 6.12
CA PRO A 14 -0.44 9.84 6.64
C PRO A 14 1.04 9.83 6.22
N ALA A 15 1.72 10.96 6.44
CA ALA A 15 3.18 10.97 6.44
C ALA A 15 3.74 9.98 7.48
N GLU A 16 5.01 9.63 7.35
CA GLU A 16 5.71 8.65 8.20
C GLU A 16 5.08 7.24 8.17
N THR A 17 4.28 6.94 7.14
CA THR A 17 3.81 5.58 6.86
C THR A 17 4.92 4.78 6.18
N GLU A 18 5.21 3.59 6.71
CA GLU A 18 6.15 2.64 6.10
C GLU A 18 5.55 1.94 4.88
N ILE A 19 6.33 1.90 3.80
CA ILE A 19 6.01 1.23 2.55
C ILE A 19 7.15 0.27 2.20
N ASN A 20 6.80 -1.00 2.02
CA ASN A 20 7.77 -2.07 1.76
C ASN A 20 7.93 -2.29 0.26
N THR A 21 9.18 -2.48 -0.19
CA THR A 21 9.52 -2.85 -1.58
C THR A 21 9.37 -4.36 -1.83
N GLY A 22 9.40 -5.15 -0.76
CA GLY A 22 9.21 -6.60 -0.78
C GLY A 22 7.91 -7.00 -0.10
N LYS A 23 7.43 -8.20 -0.44
CA LYS A 23 6.24 -8.83 0.16
C LYS A 23 6.47 -9.31 1.60
N HIS A 24 7.73 -9.41 2.01
CA HIS A 24 8.15 -9.88 3.33
C HIS A 24 8.75 -8.72 4.12
N GLU A 25 8.54 -8.71 5.43
CA GLU A 25 9.02 -7.66 6.37
C GLU A 25 10.55 -7.55 6.44
N ASP A 26 11.28 -8.53 5.91
CA ASP A 26 12.75 -8.50 5.80
C ASP A 26 13.26 -7.69 4.58
N GLY A 27 12.34 -7.12 3.77
CA GLY A 27 12.66 -6.34 2.58
C GLY A 27 13.08 -4.89 2.90
N GLU A 28 13.63 -4.20 1.90
CA GLU A 28 13.86 -2.75 2.03
C GLU A 28 12.52 -2.02 2.15
N SER A 29 12.44 -1.04 3.06
CA SER A 29 11.28 -0.18 3.22
C SER A 29 11.69 1.30 3.15
N PHE A 30 10.71 2.16 2.90
CA PHE A 30 10.86 3.60 3.02
C PHE A 30 9.64 4.21 3.69
N PHE A 31 9.81 5.39 4.26
CA PHE A 31 8.72 6.13 4.90
C PHE A 31 8.23 7.24 3.98
N THR A 32 6.91 7.40 3.87
CA THR A 32 6.31 8.52 3.14
C THR A 32 6.63 9.84 3.84
N ASN A 33 7.03 10.89 3.11
CA ASN A 33 7.33 12.19 3.72
C ASN A 33 6.12 13.14 3.81
N GLN A 34 4.99 12.75 3.22
CA GLN A 34 3.74 13.51 3.19
C GLN A 34 2.56 12.53 3.06
N PRO A 35 1.31 12.97 3.31
CA PRO A 35 0.15 12.15 3.03
C PRO A 35 0.18 11.65 1.59
N THR A 36 0.16 10.33 1.42
CA THR A 36 0.42 9.68 0.14
C THR A 36 -0.81 8.89 -0.27
N THR A 37 -1.20 9.02 -1.54
CA THR A 37 -2.30 8.21 -2.08
C THR A 37 -1.75 6.88 -2.55
N LEU A 38 -2.31 5.79 -2.05
CA LEU A 38 -1.98 4.43 -2.45
C LEU A 38 -3.17 3.82 -3.18
N ARG A 39 -2.92 3.21 -4.34
CA ARG A 39 -3.89 2.39 -5.06
C ARG A 39 -3.71 0.93 -4.67
N ILE A 40 -4.63 0.39 -3.88
CA ILE A 40 -4.67 -1.04 -3.58
C ILE A 40 -5.15 -1.79 -4.82
N ILE A 41 -4.32 -2.66 -5.35
CA ILE A 41 -4.57 -3.39 -6.61
C ILE A 41 -4.99 -4.85 -6.41
N GLY A 42 -5.05 -5.32 -5.15
CA GLY A 42 -5.39 -6.70 -4.86
C GLY A 42 -5.66 -6.97 -3.37
N PRO A 43 -6.04 -8.22 -3.05
CA PRO A 43 -6.29 -8.63 -1.66
C PRO A 43 -5.01 -8.58 -0.82
N ILE A 44 -5.18 -8.57 0.51
CA ILE A 44 -4.07 -8.78 1.45
C ILE A 44 -3.40 -10.11 1.12
N SER A 45 -2.07 -10.10 1.08
CA SER A 45 -1.26 -11.31 1.08
C SER A 45 -0.10 -11.08 2.04
N ASP A 46 0.17 -12.07 2.90
CA ASP A 46 1.26 -11.99 3.91
C ASP A 46 1.17 -10.72 4.78
N ASN A 47 -0.04 -10.42 5.29
CA ASN A 47 -0.36 -9.24 6.10
C ASN A 47 -0.16 -7.87 5.43
N ALA A 48 0.09 -7.83 4.12
CA ALA A 48 0.25 -6.60 3.37
C ALA A 48 -0.73 -6.47 2.20
N TYR A 49 -1.19 -5.25 1.94
CA TYR A 49 -1.87 -4.91 0.70
C TYR A 49 -0.85 -4.66 -0.42
N PRO A 50 -1.01 -5.23 -1.62
CA PRO A 50 -0.26 -4.81 -2.79
C PRO A 50 -0.78 -3.43 -3.24
N VAL A 51 0.12 -2.46 -3.34
CA VAL A 51 -0.20 -1.07 -3.64
C VAL A 51 0.70 -0.48 -4.71
N LEU A 52 0.16 0.50 -5.44
CA LEU A 52 0.91 1.41 -6.31
C LEU A 52 0.82 2.82 -5.72
N ILE A 53 1.88 3.61 -5.81
CA ILE A 53 1.85 5.03 -5.38
C ILE A 53 1.13 5.85 -6.44
N VAL A 54 0.26 6.76 -6.01
CA VAL A 54 -0.41 7.74 -6.88
C VAL A 54 0.14 9.13 -6.58
N GLU A 55 0.81 9.73 -7.57
CA GLU A 55 1.43 11.06 -7.48
C GLU A 55 0.91 11.96 -8.59
N ASN A 56 0.47 13.18 -8.26
CA ASN A 56 -0.08 14.14 -9.21
C ASN A 56 -1.24 13.59 -10.08
N GLY A 57 -1.98 12.60 -9.56
CA GLY A 57 -3.07 11.93 -10.27
C GLY A 57 -2.63 10.79 -11.20
N GLU A 58 -1.33 10.54 -11.32
CA GLU A 58 -0.77 9.45 -12.11
C GLU A 58 -0.46 8.24 -11.22
N VAL A 59 -0.72 7.04 -11.74
CA VAL A 59 -0.48 5.78 -11.04
C VAL A 59 0.92 5.30 -11.40
N GLY A 60 1.77 5.15 -10.39
CA GLY A 60 3.10 4.55 -10.54
C GLY A 60 3.03 3.10 -11.01
N GLN A 61 4.15 2.60 -11.53
CA GLN A 61 4.25 1.22 -12.05
C GLN A 61 4.93 0.27 -11.06
N ASP A 62 5.64 0.80 -10.07
CA ASP A 62 6.35 0.02 -9.07
C ASP A 62 5.38 -0.55 -8.04
N LEU A 63 5.51 -1.86 -7.79
CA LEU A 63 4.69 -2.59 -6.82
C LEU A 63 5.31 -2.48 -5.43
N PHE A 64 4.51 -2.04 -4.47
CA PHE A 64 4.87 -1.98 -3.07
C PHE A 64 3.86 -2.73 -2.19
N PHE A 65 4.20 -2.85 -0.91
CA PHE A 65 3.42 -3.58 0.07
C PHE A 65 3.16 -2.69 1.29
N PHE A 66 1.88 -2.48 1.60
CA PHE A 66 1.43 -1.70 2.74
C PHE A 66 0.93 -2.66 3.84
N HIS A 67 1.71 -2.77 4.92
CA HIS A 67 1.39 -3.61 6.07
C HIS A 67 0.37 -2.89 6.95
N GLN A 68 -0.63 -3.63 7.42
CA GLN A 68 -1.53 -3.09 8.44
C GLN A 68 -0.87 -3.25 9.81
N PRO A 69 -0.96 -2.25 10.71
CA PRO A 69 -0.59 -2.46 12.10
C PRO A 69 -1.39 -3.64 12.67
N GLU A 70 -0.79 -4.40 13.59
CA GLU A 70 -1.51 -5.45 14.29
C GLU A 70 -2.79 -4.88 14.94
N PRO A 71 -3.94 -5.57 14.82
CA PRO A 71 -5.22 -5.10 15.33
C PRO A 71 -5.24 -4.81 16.83
#